data_AF-A0AAV3YFE3-F1
#
_entry.id   AF-A0AAV3YFE3-F1
#
_cell.length_a   1.000
_cell.length_b   1.000
_cell.length_c   1.000
_cell.angle_alpha   90.00
_cell.angle_beta   90.00
_cell.angle_gamma   90.00
#
_symmetry.space_group_name_H-M   'P 1'
#
loop_
_entity.id
_entity.type
_entity.pdbx_description
1 polymer ?
#
loop_
_entity_poly.entity_id
_entity_poly.type
_entity_poly.pdbx_seq_one_letter_code
_entity_poly.pdbx_strand_id
1 'polypeptide(L)'
;MNINLHLSPIHCVCHVLCALISIEVMKSSECAPLDEYIHDYQPLTFNTRELHKQHLRARRSTDRALHINFHAYNRHFPLRLKRDTEIFSPDHEILNFDRLSPVDTSFIYTGGVEGIPKSHAHLAIINGTPRGYVHIPGDTTYHIEAAEQYFEKPSFHTVIYPESRMDKDPFRDRRKNDDAGSCGMDRVKEWMDKVAHSAVDDQESHKREKRSKSSSPDFMHHEKESTKSKYFAHSNFLWEQQERKKRAPLGVNNTCFLYLRSDPMMWNFVKKEKFKQTLTDERAKEEILAFFASHVSALKNIFHRTVFTTYDNELRYSGINFVVQRTSIMTPENQRCGSPAASSYCNEHIDVSNFLNLNSMDQHNEFCLAYIFTHRDFTRGTLGLAWVGAREVASGGICERHKSYVEREETVPKSLNTGIVTTVNYGKAVPARVSQLTFTHEVGHNFGSPHDQGDQCAPFGSGEQNAQDGNYIMFASATMGDRPNNDDFSVCSRDNITRLLDVIVNQKHGKRNCFKPSKTAFCGNGIKEAGEECDCGYASDCNDQCCYGRDSVEGEQCTLRSNITFGQRSSARRKVMCSPTAGPCCTADCQYITGDRMIQCLPQDDCKQATYCKYPSYN
;
A
#
# COMPACT_ATOMS: atom_id res chain seq x y z
N MET A 1 -50.06 63.27 39.74
CA MET A 1 -49.28 63.65 38.55
C MET A 1 -49.01 62.39 37.74
N ASN A 2 -49.56 62.34 36.53
CA ASN A 2 -49.27 61.33 35.52
C ASN A 2 -47.80 61.41 35.09
N ILE A 3 -47.12 60.27 35.00
CA ILE A 3 -46.08 60.06 33.98
C ILE A 3 -46.39 58.73 33.29
N ASN A 4 -46.93 58.87 32.08
CA ASN A 4 -47.00 57.81 31.08
C ASN A 4 -45.58 57.43 30.66
N LEU A 5 -45.25 56.14 30.74
CA LEU A 5 -44.20 55.53 29.93
C LEU A 5 -44.82 54.38 29.15
N HIS A 6 -45.28 54.73 27.95
CA HIS A 6 -45.62 53.78 26.89
C HIS A 6 -44.34 53.03 26.48
N LEU A 7 -44.17 51.80 26.95
CA LEU A 7 -43.27 50.85 26.33
C LEU A 7 -44.04 50.03 25.29
N SER A 8 -43.68 50.25 24.04
CA SER A 8 -44.22 49.60 22.84
C SER A 8 -44.03 48.07 22.89
N PRO A 9 -45.02 47.25 22.48
CA PRO A 9 -44.87 45.79 22.39
C PRO A 9 -43.83 45.35 21.34
N ILE A 10 -43.37 46.27 20.49
CA ILE A 10 -42.54 45.97 19.32
C ILE A 10 -41.09 45.65 19.72
N HIS A 11 -40.59 46.19 20.84
CA HIS A 11 -39.21 45.92 21.29
C HIS A 11 -39.03 44.54 21.93
N CYS A 12 -40.06 43.98 22.56
CA CYS A 12 -39.99 42.65 23.16
C CYS A 12 -40.08 41.55 22.08
N VAL A 13 -40.90 41.77 21.05
CA VAL A 13 -40.99 40.87 19.89
C VAL A 13 -39.70 40.89 19.07
N CYS A 14 -39.02 42.03 18.95
CA CYS A 14 -37.76 42.13 18.20
C CYS A 14 -36.58 41.44 18.91
N HIS A 15 -36.50 41.49 20.25
CA HIS A 15 -35.48 40.74 20.99
C HIS A 15 -35.73 39.22 21.02
N VAL A 16 -37.00 38.78 21.06
CA VAL A 16 -37.33 37.35 20.98
C VAL A 16 -37.16 36.82 19.56
N LEU A 17 -37.49 37.60 18.51
CA LEU A 17 -37.18 37.24 17.13
C LEU A 17 -35.67 37.30 16.84
N CYS A 18 -34.91 38.27 17.35
CA CYS A 18 -33.45 38.25 17.21
C CYS A 18 -32.82 37.10 18.00
N ALA A 19 -33.36 36.70 19.16
CA ALA A 19 -32.89 35.52 19.88
C ALA A 19 -33.26 34.22 19.17
N LEU A 20 -34.46 34.11 18.59
CA LEU A 20 -34.88 32.94 17.80
C LEU A 20 -34.16 32.87 16.44
N ILE A 21 -33.89 34.00 15.79
CA ILE A 21 -33.05 34.08 14.58
C ILE A 21 -31.58 33.83 14.93
N SER A 22 -31.11 34.21 16.11
CA SER A 22 -29.77 33.84 16.58
C SER A 22 -29.67 32.36 16.98
N ILE A 23 -30.77 31.74 17.42
CA ILE A 23 -30.85 30.30 17.69
C ILE A 23 -31.00 29.51 16.37
N GLU A 24 -31.67 30.04 15.35
CA GLU A 24 -31.72 29.43 14.00
C GLU A 24 -30.44 29.65 13.19
N VAL A 25 -29.69 30.72 13.43
CA VAL A 25 -28.39 30.99 12.77
C VAL A 25 -27.20 30.34 13.53
N MET A 26 -27.42 29.83 14.74
CA MET A 26 -26.44 29.00 15.47
C MET A 26 -26.73 27.50 15.44
N LYS A 27 -27.46 26.99 14.44
CA LYS A 27 -27.29 25.60 13.98
C LYS A 27 -26.02 25.50 13.12
N SER A 28 -24.88 25.92 13.66
CA SER A 28 -23.59 25.56 13.10
C SER A 28 -23.31 24.10 13.48
N SER A 29 -23.51 23.21 12.52
CA SER A 29 -22.90 21.88 12.45
C SER A 29 -22.96 21.07 13.76
N GLU A 30 -24.13 20.54 14.10
CA GLU A 30 -24.16 19.34 14.95
C GLU A 30 -23.43 18.22 14.18
N CYS A 31 -22.30 17.74 14.71
CA CYS A 31 -21.58 16.56 14.23
C CYS A 31 -22.51 15.35 14.28
N ALA A 32 -23.26 15.10 13.21
CA ALA A 32 -23.96 13.84 13.03
C ALA A 32 -22.95 12.79 12.54
N PRO A 33 -22.79 11.65 13.23
CA PRO A 33 -21.93 10.58 12.75
C PRO A 33 -22.47 10.04 11.41
N LEU A 34 -21.59 9.80 10.45
CA LEU A 34 -21.93 9.13 9.18
C LEU A 34 -22.22 7.65 9.41
N ASP A 35 -21.38 7.00 10.21
CA ASP A 35 -21.50 5.60 10.59
C ASP A 35 -20.72 5.31 11.89
N GLU A 36 -20.53 4.02 12.20
CA GLU A 36 -19.75 3.58 13.37
C GLU A 36 -18.26 3.97 13.33
N TYR A 37 -17.71 4.26 12.15
CA TYR A 37 -16.30 4.60 11.97
C TYR A 37 -16.07 6.11 11.82
N ILE A 38 -16.99 6.84 11.19
CA ILE A 38 -16.82 8.25 10.83
C ILE A 38 -17.80 9.09 11.65
N HIS A 39 -17.28 9.76 12.68
CA HIS A 39 -18.10 10.54 13.62
C HIS A 39 -18.27 12.01 13.21
N ASP A 40 -17.44 12.50 12.30
CA ASP A 40 -17.45 13.89 11.87
C ASP A 40 -17.15 14.01 10.37
N TYR A 41 -17.96 14.78 9.66
CA TYR A 41 -17.81 15.02 8.23
C TYR A 41 -18.29 16.43 7.87
N GLN A 42 -17.80 16.95 6.75
CA GLN A 42 -18.35 18.15 6.13
C GLN A 42 -18.84 17.87 4.71
N PRO A 43 -19.99 18.44 4.31
CA PRO A 43 -20.43 18.38 2.92
C PRO A 43 -19.59 19.33 2.06
N LEU A 44 -19.19 18.86 0.88
CA LEU A 44 -18.55 19.68 -0.14
C LEU A 44 -19.53 19.97 -1.28
N THR A 45 -19.59 21.24 -1.68
CA THR A 45 -20.38 21.73 -2.81
C THR A 45 -19.49 22.51 -3.79
N PHE A 46 -19.35 21.99 -5.01
CA PHE A 46 -18.68 22.67 -6.12
C PHE A 46 -19.32 22.24 -7.45
N ASN A 47 -18.93 22.89 -8.55
CA ASN A 47 -19.55 22.61 -9.85
C ASN A 47 -19.02 21.30 -10.46
N THR A 48 -19.73 20.20 -10.21
CA THR A 48 -19.39 18.85 -10.72
C THR A 48 -19.37 18.78 -12.25
N ARG A 49 -20.23 19.53 -12.94
CA ARG A 49 -20.26 19.59 -14.41
C ARG A 49 -19.00 20.24 -14.96
N GLU A 50 -18.53 21.30 -14.31
CA GLU A 50 -17.29 21.96 -14.70
C GLU A 50 -16.08 21.07 -14.41
N LEU A 51 -16.03 20.44 -13.23
CA LEU A 51 -14.99 19.47 -12.90
C LEU A 51 -14.95 18.32 -13.91
N HIS A 52 -16.11 17.77 -14.31
CA HIS A 52 -16.19 16.73 -15.32
C HIS A 52 -15.68 17.21 -16.69
N LYS A 53 -16.01 18.43 -17.12
CA LYS A 53 -15.48 19.01 -18.37
C LYS A 53 -13.97 19.19 -18.32
N GLN A 54 -13.42 19.65 -17.20
CA GLN A 54 -11.98 19.78 -17.02
C GLN A 54 -11.29 18.41 -17.02
N HIS A 55 -11.85 17.43 -16.32
CA HIS A 55 -11.42 16.03 -16.37
C HIS A 55 -11.38 15.50 -17.80
N LEU A 56 -12.46 15.65 -18.58
CA LEU A 56 -12.50 15.19 -19.99
C LEU A 56 -11.46 15.87 -20.89
N ARG A 57 -11.05 17.10 -20.57
CA ARG A 57 -9.97 17.81 -21.27
C ARG A 57 -8.60 17.31 -20.83
N ALA A 58 -8.37 17.16 -19.53
CA ALA A 58 -7.13 16.62 -18.96
C ALA A 58 -6.90 15.16 -19.41
N ARG A 59 -7.97 14.40 -19.63
CA ARG A 59 -7.90 13.02 -20.15
C ARG A 59 -7.18 12.89 -21.49
N ARG A 60 -7.18 13.96 -22.30
CA ARG A 60 -6.62 14.00 -23.66
C ARG A 60 -5.15 14.45 -23.69
N SER A 61 -4.55 14.80 -22.55
CA SER A 61 -3.17 15.29 -22.46
C SER A 61 -2.55 14.98 -21.10
N THR A 62 -1.37 14.36 -21.07
CA THR A 62 -0.66 14.02 -19.82
C THR A 62 -0.20 15.24 -19.03
N ASP A 63 0.05 16.36 -19.72
CA ASP A 63 0.72 17.53 -19.13
C ASP A 63 -0.27 18.56 -18.57
N ARG A 64 -1.57 18.33 -18.75
CA ARG A 64 -2.60 19.27 -18.34
C ARG A 64 -3.01 19.02 -16.90
N ALA A 65 -2.69 19.99 -16.03
CA ALA A 65 -3.13 19.98 -14.66
C ALA A 65 -4.67 20.15 -14.54
N LEU A 66 -5.26 19.38 -13.63
CA LEU A 66 -6.63 19.52 -13.16
C LEU A 66 -6.60 20.29 -11.84
N HIS A 67 -7.38 21.37 -11.74
CA HIS A 67 -7.45 22.17 -10.53
C HIS A 67 -8.81 21.97 -9.84
N ILE A 68 -8.79 21.73 -8.54
CA ILE A 68 -10.00 21.58 -7.73
C ILE A 68 -9.85 22.47 -6.51
N ASN A 69 -10.77 23.42 -6.35
CA ASN A 69 -10.76 24.34 -5.22
C ASN A 69 -12.01 24.12 -4.38
N PHE A 70 -11.85 23.88 -3.08
CA PHE A 70 -12.94 23.80 -2.13
C PHE A 70 -12.50 24.24 -0.73
N HIS A 71 -13.48 24.47 0.15
CA HIS A 71 -13.25 24.79 1.55
C HIS A 71 -13.84 23.70 2.45
N ALA A 72 -13.09 23.29 3.47
CA ALA A 72 -13.56 22.39 4.51
C ALA A 72 -12.72 22.60 5.78
N TYR A 73 -13.30 22.34 6.96
CA TYR A 73 -12.65 22.46 8.26
C TYR A 73 -11.91 23.78 8.47
N ASN A 74 -12.55 24.88 8.04
CA ASN A 74 -11.98 26.23 8.06
C ASN A 74 -10.64 26.38 7.30
N ARG A 75 -10.43 25.52 6.29
CA ARG A 75 -9.25 25.51 5.42
C ARG A 75 -9.68 25.62 3.95
N HIS A 76 -8.83 26.28 3.16
CA HIS A 76 -8.93 26.29 1.70
C HIS A 76 -8.03 25.19 1.11
N PHE A 77 -8.56 24.40 0.19
CA PHE A 77 -7.86 23.32 -0.51
C PHE A 77 -7.76 23.64 -2.01
N PRO A 78 -6.75 24.41 -2.44
CA PRO A 78 -6.43 24.57 -3.85
C PRO A 78 -5.62 23.37 -4.35
N LEU A 79 -6.29 22.35 -4.86
CA LEU A 79 -5.64 21.14 -5.36
C LEU A 79 -5.15 21.35 -6.79
N ARG A 80 -3.87 21.02 -7.03
CA ARG A 80 -3.30 20.89 -8.37
C ARG A 80 -2.95 19.43 -8.61
N LEU A 81 -3.59 18.85 -9.61
CA LEU A 81 -3.57 17.42 -9.88
C LEU A 81 -3.06 17.14 -11.29
N LYS A 82 -2.21 16.14 -11.45
CA LYS A 82 -1.79 15.57 -12.74
C LYS A 82 -2.30 14.14 -12.85
N ARG A 83 -2.46 13.64 -14.08
CA ARG A 83 -2.85 12.24 -14.29
C ARG A 83 -1.80 11.32 -13.66
N ASP A 84 -2.26 10.32 -12.93
CA ASP A 84 -1.38 9.31 -12.34
C ASP A 84 -0.97 8.29 -13.41
N THR A 85 0.34 8.11 -13.57
CA THR A 85 0.95 7.12 -14.47
C THR A 85 1.87 6.16 -13.74
N GLU A 86 1.90 6.21 -12.41
CA GLU A 86 2.84 5.44 -11.60
C GLU A 86 2.20 4.23 -10.92
N ILE A 87 0.87 4.20 -10.80
CA ILE A 87 0.13 3.11 -10.13
C ILE A 87 -0.13 1.92 -11.05
N PHE A 88 -0.54 2.18 -12.30
CA PHE A 88 -0.76 1.14 -13.31
C PHE A 88 0.39 1.13 -14.29
N SER A 89 0.85 -0.05 -14.66
CA SER A 89 1.87 -0.20 -15.68
C SER A 89 1.37 0.34 -17.03
N PRO A 90 2.24 0.90 -17.90
CA PRO A 90 1.83 1.34 -19.23
C PRO A 90 1.24 0.21 -20.11
N ASP A 91 1.62 -1.03 -19.83
CA ASP A 91 1.10 -2.27 -20.41
C ASP A 91 0.08 -2.97 -19.50
N HIS A 92 -0.61 -2.22 -18.65
CA HIS A 92 -1.68 -2.75 -17.80
C HIS A 92 -2.84 -3.30 -18.63
N GLU A 93 -3.28 -4.50 -18.25
CA GLU A 93 -4.40 -5.18 -18.88
C GLU A 93 -5.42 -5.65 -17.84
N ILE A 94 -6.70 -5.57 -18.20
CA ILE A 94 -7.77 -6.25 -17.45
C ILE A 94 -8.05 -7.62 -18.09
N LEU A 95 -8.09 -8.65 -17.25
CA LEU A 95 -8.52 -9.98 -17.63
C LEU A 95 -10.02 -10.10 -17.45
N ASN A 96 -10.73 -10.17 -18.58
CA ASN A 96 -12.16 -10.48 -18.65
C ASN A 96 -12.34 -11.88 -19.21
N PHE A 97 -12.82 -12.82 -18.39
CA PHE A 97 -12.83 -14.25 -18.71
C PHE A 97 -11.39 -14.71 -19.03
N ASP A 98 -11.09 -14.95 -20.31
CA ASP A 98 -9.77 -15.36 -20.82
C ASP A 98 -9.16 -14.35 -21.81
N ARG A 99 -9.76 -13.16 -21.91
CA ARG A 99 -9.29 -12.10 -22.82
C ARG A 99 -8.72 -10.93 -22.04
N LEU A 100 -7.49 -10.58 -22.42
CA LEU A 100 -6.81 -9.38 -21.96
C LEU A 100 -7.26 -8.21 -22.82
N SER A 101 -7.61 -7.10 -22.17
CA SER A 101 -8.00 -5.86 -22.84
C SER A 101 -7.38 -4.65 -22.14
N PRO A 102 -6.99 -3.61 -22.88
CA PRO A 102 -6.56 -2.35 -22.27
C PRO A 102 -7.74 -1.69 -21.55
N VAL A 103 -7.45 -0.97 -20.47
CA VAL A 103 -8.45 -0.23 -19.69
C VAL A 103 -8.04 1.22 -19.55
N ASP A 104 -9.03 2.10 -19.63
CA ASP A 104 -8.83 3.51 -19.36
C ASP A 104 -8.66 3.74 -17.84
N THR A 105 -7.47 4.15 -17.42
CA THR A 105 -7.13 4.53 -16.04
C THR A 105 -6.93 6.03 -15.89
N SER A 106 -7.23 6.81 -16.93
CA SER A 106 -6.93 8.25 -17.01
C SER A 106 -7.81 9.14 -16.11
N PHE A 107 -8.76 8.55 -15.37
CA PHE A 107 -9.55 9.21 -14.35
C PHE A 107 -8.87 9.29 -12.98
N ILE A 108 -7.66 8.75 -12.86
CA ILE A 108 -6.88 8.71 -11.63
C ILE A 108 -5.83 9.81 -11.67
N TYR A 109 -5.72 10.52 -10.55
CA TYR A 109 -4.91 11.70 -10.42
C TYR A 109 -4.05 11.64 -9.16
N THR A 110 -2.85 12.20 -9.27
CA THR A 110 -1.92 12.45 -8.17
C THR A 110 -1.55 13.93 -8.18
N GLY A 111 -1.21 14.50 -7.02
CA GLY A 111 -0.83 15.90 -6.94
C GLY A 111 -0.66 16.36 -5.50
N GLY A 112 -0.91 17.64 -5.26
CA GLY A 112 -0.78 18.24 -3.94
C GLY A 112 -1.65 19.48 -3.78
N VAL A 113 -1.58 20.07 -2.60
CA VAL A 113 -2.24 21.34 -2.29
C VAL A 113 -1.29 22.50 -2.58
N GLU A 114 -1.71 23.42 -3.44
CA GLU A 114 -0.92 24.59 -3.81
C GLU A 114 -0.57 25.43 -2.56
N GLY A 115 0.70 25.79 -2.43
CA GLY A 115 1.21 26.55 -1.28
C GLY A 115 1.47 25.72 -0.02
N ILE A 116 1.21 24.41 -0.01
CA ILE A 116 1.55 23.51 1.10
C ILE A 116 2.63 22.51 0.65
N PRO A 117 3.91 22.76 0.95
CA PRO A 117 4.99 21.83 0.64
C PRO A 117 4.75 20.44 1.25
N LYS A 118 5.17 19.38 0.53
CA LYS A 118 5.05 17.96 0.93
C LYS A 118 3.61 17.44 1.09
N SER A 119 2.60 18.26 0.77
CA SER A 119 1.24 17.76 0.67
C SER A 119 1.10 16.82 -0.51
N HIS A 120 0.32 15.76 -0.34
CA HIS A 120 0.04 14.82 -1.42
C HIS A 120 -1.44 14.52 -1.50
N ALA A 121 -1.94 14.38 -2.71
CA ALA A 121 -3.33 14.05 -2.99
C ALA A 121 -3.38 12.90 -3.99
N HIS A 122 -4.25 11.94 -3.74
CA HIS A 122 -4.58 10.87 -4.68
C HIS A 122 -6.09 10.80 -4.85
N LEU A 123 -6.58 11.10 -6.05
CA LEU A 123 -8.00 11.25 -6.33
C LEU A 123 -8.40 10.58 -7.63
N ALA A 124 -9.57 9.96 -7.64
CA ALA A 124 -10.26 9.49 -8.84
C ALA A 124 -11.48 10.38 -9.12
N ILE A 125 -11.62 10.86 -10.36
CA ILE A 125 -12.73 11.74 -10.79
C ILE A 125 -13.68 10.96 -11.67
N ILE A 126 -14.86 10.64 -11.15
CA ILE A 126 -15.77 9.73 -11.83
C ILE A 126 -17.18 10.31 -11.76
N ASN A 127 -17.80 10.53 -12.92
CA ASN A 127 -19.00 11.36 -13.11
C ASN A 127 -18.93 12.77 -12.49
N GLY A 128 -17.73 13.36 -12.45
CA GLY A 128 -17.54 14.72 -11.92
C GLY A 128 -17.51 14.81 -10.39
N THR A 129 -17.48 13.67 -9.69
CA THR A 129 -17.32 13.59 -8.24
C THR A 129 -15.94 13.01 -7.92
N PRO A 130 -15.11 13.71 -7.12
CA PRO A 130 -13.83 13.18 -6.66
C PRO A 130 -14.03 12.16 -5.53
N ARG A 131 -13.14 11.17 -5.47
CA ARG A 131 -12.92 10.32 -4.31
C ARG A 131 -11.46 9.98 -4.12
N GLY A 132 -11.05 9.76 -2.89
CA GLY A 132 -9.67 9.44 -2.52
C GLY A 132 -9.28 10.18 -1.26
N TYR A 133 -8.06 10.71 -1.22
CA TYR A 133 -7.56 11.36 -0.02
C TYR A 133 -6.55 12.47 -0.33
N VAL A 134 -6.42 13.40 0.62
CA VAL A 134 -5.48 14.51 0.60
C VAL A 134 -4.76 14.53 1.95
N HIS A 135 -3.46 14.28 1.93
CA HIS A 135 -2.61 14.35 3.10
C HIS A 135 -2.00 15.73 3.27
N ILE A 136 -2.17 16.28 4.46
CA ILE A 136 -1.53 17.52 4.88
C ILE A 136 -0.46 17.20 5.93
N PRO A 137 0.83 17.47 5.64
CA PRO A 137 1.91 17.25 6.59
C PRO A 137 1.70 18.02 7.89
N GLY A 138 1.86 17.34 9.03
CA GLY A 138 1.74 17.92 10.37
C GLY A 138 0.30 18.18 10.83
N ASP A 139 -0.70 17.77 10.07
CA ASP A 139 -2.12 17.91 10.45
C ASP A 139 -2.83 16.55 10.41
N THR A 140 -3.36 16.16 9.25
CA THR A 140 -4.08 14.89 9.07
C THR A 140 -4.21 14.59 7.58
N THR A 141 -4.58 13.35 7.27
CA THR A 141 -5.16 13.00 5.98
C THR A 141 -6.65 13.33 5.98
N TYR A 142 -7.15 13.90 4.90
CA TYR A 142 -8.57 14.12 4.65
C TYR A 142 -9.05 13.14 3.59
N HIS A 143 -10.08 12.36 3.90
CA HIS A 143 -10.70 11.45 2.97
C HIS A 143 -11.88 12.12 2.28
N ILE A 144 -12.02 11.89 0.98
CA ILE A 144 -13.06 12.47 0.12
C ILE A 144 -13.84 11.34 -0.50
N GLU A 145 -15.16 11.34 -0.33
CA GLU A 145 -16.04 10.28 -0.83
C GLU A 145 -17.34 10.83 -1.42
N ALA A 146 -18.02 10.00 -2.21
CA ALA A 146 -19.30 10.38 -2.80
C ALA A 146 -20.40 10.34 -1.74
N ALA A 147 -21.19 11.42 -1.63
CA ALA A 147 -22.29 11.49 -0.65
C ALA A 147 -23.35 10.40 -0.87
N GLU A 148 -23.52 9.94 -2.11
CA GLU A 148 -24.46 8.87 -2.48
C GLU A 148 -24.11 7.49 -1.88
N GLN A 149 -22.94 7.35 -1.25
CA GLN A 149 -22.60 6.16 -0.43
C GLN A 149 -23.41 6.11 0.87
N TYR A 150 -23.67 7.28 1.45
CA TYR A 150 -24.26 7.42 2.77
C TYR A 150 -25.73 7.84 2.72
N PHE A 151 -26.11 8.65 1.73
CA PHE A 151 -27.42 9.30 1.65
C PHE A 151 -28.15 8.94 0.35
N GLU A 152 -29.47 8.73 0.42
CA GLU A 152 -30.29 8.37 -0.76
C GLU A 152 -30.48 9.55 -1.74
N LYS A 153 -30.67 10.77 -1.21
CA LYS A 153 -30.88 12.00 -2.01
C LYS A 153 -30.21 13.20 -1.35
N PRO A 154 -28.87 13.22 -1.25
CA PRO A 154 -28.18 14.33 -0.61
C PRO A 154 -28.28 15.62 -1.44
N SER A 155 -28.36 16.77 -0.77
CA SER A 155 -28.30 18.10 -1.40
C SER A 155 -26.87 18.51 -1.81
N PHE A 156 -25.88 17.72 -1.40
CA PHE A 156 -24.46 17.85 -1.72
C PHE A 156 -23.98 16.56 -2.38
N HIS A 157 -22.87 16.61 -3.12
CA HIS A 157 -22.40 15.46 -3.91
C HIS A 157 -21.20 14.74 -3.27
N THR A 158 -20.49 15.39 -2.36
CA THR A 158 -19.23 14.88 -1.80
C THR A 158 -19.20 15.12 -0.30
N VAL A 159 -18.65 14.16 0.43
CA VAL A 159 -18.29 14.30 1.85
C VAL A 159 -16.77 14.34 1.98
N ILE A 160 -16.30 15.11 2.95
CA ILE A 160 -14.90 15.11 3.38
C ILE A 160 -14.83 14.92 4.89
N TYR A 161 -13.91 14.09 5.34
CA TYR A 161 -13.70 13.83 6.76
C TYR A 161 -12.21 13.65 7.07
N PRO A 162 -11.73 14.18 8.22
CA PRO A 162 -10.34 14.02 8.63
C PRO A 162 -10.14 12.66 9.27
N GLU A 163 -9.01 12.06 8.93
CA GLU A 163 -8.55 10.80 9.49
C GLU A 163 -8.43 10.82 11.03
N SER A 164 -8.10 11.98 11.61
CA SER A 164 -8.00 12.21 13.06
C SER A 164 -9.34 12.17 13.82
N ARG A 165 -10.48 12.10 13.11
CA ARG A 165 -11.83 12.01 13.71
C ARG A 165 -12.57 10.72 13.35
N MET A 166 -11.83 9.69 12.94
CA MET A 166 -12.35 8.35 12.70
C MET A 166 -12.09 7.43 13.90
N ASP A 167 -13.06 6.61 14.28
CA ASP A 167 -12.81 5.41 15.07
C ASP A 167 -12.57 4.26 14.09
N LYS A 168 -11.31 3.90 13.84
CA LYS A 168 -10.98 2.85 12.86
C LYS A 168 -11.13 1.44 13.42
N ASP A 169 -11.45 1.33 14.70
CA ASP A 169 -11.67 0.05 15.37
C ASP A 169 -12.85 0.10 16.38
N PRO A 170 -14.08 0.37 15.87
CA PRO A 170 -15.26 0.53 16.73
C PRO A 170 -15.71 -0.79 17.35
N PHE A 171 -15.27 -1.94 16.82
CA PHE A 171 -15.64 -3.27 17.30
C PHE A 171 -14.60 -3.93 18.21
N ARG A 172 -13.63 -3.16 18.72
CA ARG A 172 -12.57 -3.65 19.63
C ARG A 172 -13.06 -4.49 20.80
N ASP A 173 -14.20 -4.15 21.38
CA ASP A 173 -14.72 -4.86 22.56
C ASP A 173 -15.37 -6.21 22.19
N ARG A 174 -15.89 -6.36 20.96
CA ARG A 174 -16.39 -7.66 20.48
C ARG A 174 -15.26 -8.69 20.37
N ARG A 175 -14.03 -8.24 20.13
CA ARG A 175 -12.82 -9.08 20.05
C ARG A 175 -12.18 -9.42 21.40
N LYS A 176 -12.60 -8.77 22.50
CA LYS A 176 -12.12 -9.11 23.86
C LYS A 176 -12.90 -10.26 24.51
N ASN A 177 -14.16 -10.44 24.11
CA ASN A 177 -15.04 -11.47 24.67
C ASN A 177 -14.93 -12.81 23.94
N ASP A 178 -14.55 -12.79 22.67
CA ASP A 178 -14.00 -13.94 21.97
C ASP A 178 -12.48 -13.90 22.17
N ASP A 179 -11.74 -15.01 22.29
CA ASP A 179 -10.25 -15.05 22.28
C ASP A 179 -9.66 -14.61 20.91
N ALA A 180 -10.10 -13.47 20.37
CA ALA A 180 -9.97 -13.02 18.99
C ALA A 180 -8.91 -11.91 18.82
N GLY A 181 -7.85 -11.96 19.63
CA GLY A 181 -6.66 -11.11 19.49
C GLY A 181 -5.59 -11.65 18.54
N SER A 182 -5.78 -12.83 17.95
CA SER A 182 -4.84 -13.43 17.00
C SER A 182 -5.38 -13.31 15.58
N CYS A 183 -4.83 -12.37 14.80
CA CYS A 183 -4.83 -12.49 13.35
C CYS A 183 -4.23 -13.88 13.00
N GLY A 184 -5.08 -14.76 12.47
CA GLY A 184 -4.79 -16.17 12.24
C GLY A 184 -5.20 -17.07 13.40
N MET A 185 -6.22 -17.89 13.14
CA MET A 185 -6.53 -19.07 13.95
C MET A 185 -5.30 -19.97 13.99
N ASP A 186 -4.86 -20.44 15.16
CA ASP A 186 -3.64 -21.27 15.28
C ASP A 186 -3.65 -22.46 14.32
N ARG A 187 -4.84 -23.05 14.10
CA ARG A 187 -5.06 -24.12 13.11
C ARG A 187 -4.75 -23.72 11.67
N VAL A 188 -5.02 -22.47 11.27
CA VAL A 188 -4.69 -21.95 9.93
C VAL A 188 -3.20 -21.72 9.81
N LYS A 189 -2.55 -21.16 10.85
CA LYS A 189 -1.10 -20.98 10.88
C LYS A 189 -0.37 -22.32 10.74
N GLU A 190 -0.79 -23.34 11.49
CA GLU A 190 -0.24 -24.70 11.39
C GLU A 190 -0.43 -25.33 10.00
N TRP A 191 -1.60 -25.13 9.38
CA TRP A 191 -1.85 -25.62 8.02
C TRP A 191 -0.96 -24.90 7.00
N MET A 192 -0.87 -23.57 7.09
CA MET A 192 -0.01 -22.77 6.21
C MET A 192 1.45 -23.20 6.36
N ASP A 193 1.95 -23.34 7.58
CA ASP A 193 3.32 -23.77 7.84
C ASP A 193 3.63 -25.15 7.21
N LYS A 194 2.72 -26.11 7.36
CA LYS A 194 2.84 -27.44 6.74
C LYS A 194 2.90 -27.35 5.21
N VAL A 195 2.06 -26.53 4.59
CA VAL A 195 2.05 -26.35 3.12
C VAL A 195 3.34 -25.66 2.66
N ALA A 196 3.79 -24.61 3.36
CA ALA A 196 5.00 -23.88 3.02
C ALA A 196 6.25 -24.78 3.01
N HIS A 197 6.31 -25.79 3.88
CA HIS A 197 7.41 -26.75 3.97
C HIS A 197 7.22 -28.02 3.13
N SER A 198 6.10 -28.19 2.43
CA SER A 198 5.78 -29.42 1.68
C SER A 198 6.02 -29.33 0.17
N ALA A 199 6.83 -28.35 -0.26
CA ALA A 199 7.19 -28.18 -1.67
C ALA A 199 7.89 -29.44 -2.21
N VAL A 200 7.42 -29.94 -3.36
CA VAL A 200 8.00 -31.06 -4.08
C VAL A 200 8.94 -30.51 -5.17
N ASP A 201 10.17 -31.00 -5.22
CA ASP A 201 11.13 -30.59 -6.24
C ASP A 201 10.79 -31.26 -7.58
N ASP A 202 10.66 -30.47 -8.65
CA ASP A 202 10.16 -30.94 -9.95
C ASP A 202 11.03 -32.08 -10.55
N GLN A 203 12.28 -32.22 -10.09
CA GLN A 203 13.20 -33.28 -10.52
C GLN A 203 12.88 -34.69 -9.97
N GLU A 204 12.08 -34.83 -8.90
CA GLU A 204 11.71 -36.15 -8.37
C GLU A 204 10.48 -36.77 -9.05
N SER A 205 9.67 -35.97 -9.75
CA SER A 205 8.49 -36.43 -10.48
C SER A 205 8.83 -37.51 -11.53
N HIS A 206 10.01 -37.42 -12.16
CA HIS A 206 10.51 -38.42 -13.12
C HIS A 206 11.21 -39.64 -12.49
N LYS A 207 11.48 -39.65 -11.18
CA LYS A 207 12.09 -40.80 -10.49
C LYS A 207 11.05 -41.69 -9.79
N ARG A 208 9.90 -41.14 -9.39
CA ARG A 208 8.86 -41.88 -8.66
C ARG A 208 8.08 -42.90 -9.50
N GLU A 209 8.02 -42.77 -10.83
CA GLU A 209 7.38 -43.79 -11.69
C GLU A 209 8.15 -45.12 -11.78
N LYS A 210 9.42 -45.19 -11.32
CA LYS A 210 10.25 -46.41 -11.44
C LYS A 210 10.46 -47.22 -10.15
N ARG A 211 9.81 -46.87 -9.04
CA ARG A 211 9.94 -47.62 -7.77
C ARG A 211 8.58 -47.99 -7.18
N SER A 212 7.86 -48.86 -7.89
CA SER A 212 6.80 -49.68 -7.30
C SER A 212 7.18 -51.16 -7.43
N LYS A 213 7.83 -51.71 -6.38
CA LYS A 213 7.76 -53.13 -5.99
C LYS A 213 8.48 -53.39 -4.65
N SER A 214 7.79 -54.18 -3.81
CA SER A 214 8.18 -54.88 -2.56
C SER A 214 8.03 -54.16 -1.19
N SER A 215 6.83 -54.36 -0.61
CA SER A 215 6.50 -55.06 0.66
C SER A 215 7.22 -54.78 2.00
N SER A 216 6.47 -54.09 2.88
CA SER A 216 6.03 -54.49 4.24
C SER A 216 7.02 -54.44 5.44
N PRO A 217 6.56 -54.48 6.72
CA PRO A 217 6.57 -53.30 7.61
C PRO A 217 7.22 -53.57 8.99
N ASP A 218 7.75 -52.57 9.71
CA ASP A 218 7.64 -52.60 11.19
C ASP A 218 8.10 -51.35 11.98
N PHE A 219 7.51 -51.26 13.18
CA PHE A 219 7.86 -50.53 14.42
C PHE A 219 7.56 -49.02 14.59
N MET A 220 6.44 -48.80 15.31
CA MET A 220 6.14 -47.62 16.12
C MET A 220 7.08 -47.50 17.34
N HIS A 221 7.49 -46.28 17.68
CA HIS A 221 7.77 -45.90 19.07
C HIS A 221 7.06 -44.58 19.40
N HIS A 222 6.16 -44.68 20.38
CA HIS A 222 5.56 -43.57 21.11
C HIS A 222 6.56 -43.05 22.14
N GLU A 223 6.77 -41.74 22.20
CA GLU A 223 7.10 -41.04 23.44
C GLU A 223 6.25 -39.77 23.55
N LYS A 224 5.50 -39.71 24.64
CA LYS A 224 4.64 -38.59 25.03
C LYS A 224 5.45 -37.67 25.93
N GLU A 225 5.51 -36.37 25.63
CA GLU A 225 5.73 -35.37 26.66
C GLU A 225 5.04 -34.01 26.38
N SER A 226 3.97 -33.79 27.14
CA SER A 226 3.49 -32.56 27.79
C SER A 226 3.90 -31.16 27.27
N THR A 227 2.89 -30.48 26.70
CA THR A 227 2.47 -29.08 26.96
C THR A 227 3.50 -28.02 27.38
N LYS A 228 3.91 -27.18 26.40
CA LYS A 228 4.07 -25.72 26.56
C LYS A 228 4.24 -25.05 25.18
N SER A 229 3.42 -24.02 24.95
CA SER A 229 3.42 -23.14 23.78
C SER A 229 4.83 -22.73 23.34
N LYS A 230 5.18 -22.99 22.07
CA LYS A 230 6.48 -22.64 21.46
C LYS A 230 6.28 -22.10 20.04
N TYR A 231 5.79 -20.87 19.94
CA TYR A 231 6.24 -19.96 18.88
C TYR A 231 7.40 -19.16 19.47
N PHE A 232 8.61 -19.72 19.37
CA PHE A 232 9.84 -18.98 19.64
C PHE A 232 10.84 -19.21 18.51
N ALA A 233 11.21 -18.10 17.88
CA ALA A 233 12.42 -17.65 17.19
C ALA A 233 13.72 -18.49 17.09
N HIS A 234 13.72 -19.81 17.36
CA HIS A 234 14.95 -20.57 17.59
C HIS A 234 15.28 -21.63 16.53
N SER A 235 14.95 -21.40 15.25
CA SER A 235 15.55 -22.12 14.12
C SER A 235 16.54 -21.26 13.31
N ASN A 236 16.76 -20.00 13.67
CA ASN A 236 17.63 -19.06 12.95
C ASN A 236 19.08 -19.00 13.48
N PHE A 237 19.59 -20.01 14.17
CA PHE A 237 20.98 -20.02 14.64
C PHE A 237 21.73 -21.26 14.19
N LEU A 238 22.94 -20.99 13.69
CA LEU A 238 24.00 -21.89 13.23
C LEU A 238 23.91 -22.24 11.75
N TRP A 239 24.65 -21.49 10.91
CA TRP A 239 25.88 -21.92 10.20
C TRP A 239 26.52 -20.64 9.60
N GLU A 240 27.55 -20.12 10.27
CA GLU A 240 28.34 -19.00 9.78
C GLU A 240 29.52 -19.56 8.95
N GLN A 241 29.45 -19.42 7.63
CA GLN A 241 30.65 -19.41 6.79
C GLN A 241 30.75 -18.06 6.09
N GLN A 242 31.90 -17.42 6.32
CA GLN A 242 32.25 -16.06 5.94
C GLN A 242 32.25 -15.87 4.41
N GLU A 243 31.25 -15.16 3.89
CA GLU A 243 31.40 -14.44 2.62
C GLU A 243 31.25 -12.92 2.84
N ARG A 244 32.14 -12.17 2.18
CA ARG A 244 32.39 -10.74 2.43
C ARG A 244 31.14 -9.88 2.16
N LYS A 245 30.84 -9.06 3.17
CA LYS A 245 29.70 -8.14 3.31
C LYS A 245 29.62 -7.12 2.16
N LYS A 246 28.48 -7.08 1.45
CA LYS A 246 28.16 -6.11 0.39
C LYS A 246 26.98 -5.24 0.79
N ARG A 247 27.19 -3.92 0.76
CA ARG A 247 26.13 -2.90 0.81
C ARG A 247 25.64 -2.69 -0.63
N ALA A 248 24.35 -2.88 -0.90
CA ALA A 248 23.77 -2.53 -2.19
C ALA A 248 22.38 -1.92 -1.99
N PRO A 249 22.10 -0.71 -2.53
CA PRO A 249 20.71 -0.31 -2.76
C PRO A 249 20.04 -1.34 -3.70
N LEU A 250 18.70 -1.47 -3.66
CA LEU A 250 17.94 -2.33 -4.59
C LEU A 250 18.28 -2.04 -6.07
N GLY A 251 18.88 -0.88 -6.37
CA GLY A 251 19.26 -0.47 -7.70
C GLY A 251 18.02 -0.26 -8.56
N VAL A 252 18.17 -0.39 -9.87
CA VAL A 252 17.08 -0.19 -10.85
C VAL A 252 15.97 -1.23 -10.70
N ASN A 253 16.23 -2.39 -10.09
CA ASN A 253 15.23 -3.45 -9.89
C ASN A 253 14.58 -3.36 -8.50
N ASN A 254 13.74 -2.34 -8.30
CA ASN A 254 13.07 -2.05 -7.03
C ASN A 254 11.54 -2.22 -7.06
N THR A 255 10.95 -2.57 -8.21
CA THR A 255 9.50 -2.56 -8.39
C THR A 255 8.88 -3.97 -8.34
N CYS A 256 7.94 -4.16 -7.41
CA CYS A 256 7.10 -5.34 -7.25
C CYS A 256 5.82 -5.20 -8.08
N PHE A 257 5.70 -5.97 -9.15
CA PHE A 257 4.52 -5.96 -10.03
C PHE A 257 3.37 -6.77 -9.43
N LEU A 258 2.20 -6.17 -9.33
CA LEU A 258 1.01 -6.71 -8.68
C LEU A 258 -0.03 -7.21 -9.69
N TYR A 259 -0.71 -8.30 -9.33
CA TYR A 259 -1.98 -8.71 -9.93
C TYR A 259 -3.11 -8.54 -8.92
N LEU A 260 -4.04 -7.63 -9.19
CA LEU A 260 -5.16 -7.34 -8.28
C LEU A 260 -6.49 -7.84 -8.83
N ARG A 261 -7.28 -8.50 -7.99
CA ARG A 261 -8.56 -9.07 -8.39
C ARG A 261 -9.67 -8.68 -7.45
N SER A 262 -10.90 -8.66 -7.93
CA SER A 262 -12.11 -8.58 -7.11
C SER A 262 -13.00 -9.78 -7.39
N ASP A 263 -13.66 -10.30 -6.36
CA ASP A 263 -14.59 -11.42 -6.48
C ASP A 263 -16.06 -10.99 -6.75
N PRO A 264 -16.97 -11.93 -7.04
CA PRO A 264 -18.38 -11.60 -7.26
C PRO A 264 -19.06 -10.89 -6.08
N MET A 265 -18.61 -11.15 -4.84
CA MET A 265 -19.14 -10.46 -3.65
C MET A 265 -18.76 -8.98 -3.65
N MET A 266 -17.49 -8.66 -3.94
CA MET A 266 -17.06 -7.28 -4.12
C MET A 266 -17.82 -6.59 -5.25
N TRP A 267 -18.00 -7.27 -6.39
CA TRP A 267 -18.77 -6.72 -7.51
C TRP A 267 -20.21 -6.37 -7.12
N ASN A 268 -20.91 -7.30 -6.47
CA ASN A 268 -22.29 -7.10 -6.03
C ASN A 268 -22.39 -5.95 -5.02
N PHE A 269 -21.49 -5.92 -4.03
CA PHE A 269 -21.44 -4.85 -3.04
C PHE A 269 -21.28 -3.48 -3.72
N VAL A 270 -20.26 -3.31 -4.57
CA VAL A 270 -20.02 -2.03 -5.26
C VAL A 270 -21.19 -1.65 -6.17
N LYS A 271 -21.73 -2.60 -6.92
CA LYS A 271 -22.78 -2.34 -7.92
C LYS A 271 -24.15 -2.04 -7.30
N LYS A 272 -24.48 -2.67 -6.16
CA LYS A 272 -25.86 -2.68 -5.64
C LYS A 272 -26.03 -2.11 -4.22
N GLU A 273 -25.00 -2.16 -3.39
CA GLU A 273 -25.15 -1.92 -1.93
C GLU A 273 -24.35 -0.72 -1.43
N LYS A 274 -23.13 -0.54 -1.93
CA LYS A 274 -22.21 0.53 -1.51
C LYS A 274 -22.79 1.92 -1.72
N PHE A 275 -23.55 2.08 -2.78
CA PHE A 275 -24.22 3.33 -3.13
C PHE A 275 -25.72 3.13 -2.94
N LYS A 276 -26.44 4.17 -2.52
CA LYS A 276 -27.91 4.15 -2.35
C LYS A 276 -28.68 4.08 -3.68
N GLN A 277 -28.02 3.60 -4.74
CA GLN A 277 -28.52 3.39 -6.09
C GLN A 277 -27.73 2.25 -6.75
N THR A 278 -28.37 1.55 -7.67
CA THR A 278 -27.70 0.54 -8.50
C THR A 278 -26.86 1.21 -9.59
N LEU A 279 -25.58 0.85 -9.67
CA LEU A 279 -24.64 1.37 -10.67
C LEU A 279 -24.71 0.60 -11.99
N THR A 280 -24.28 1.27 -13.08
CA THR A 280 -23.99 0.60 -14.35
C THR A 280 -22.70 -0.22 -14.25
N ASP A 281 -22.51 -1.16 -15.17
CA ASP A 281 -21.33 -2.03 -15.18
C ASP A 281 -20.03 -1.24 -15.37
N GLU A 282 -20.05 -0.23 -16.24
CA GLU A 282 -18.90 0.65 -16.48
C GLU A 282 -18.55 1.43 -15.21
N ARG A 283 -19.56 1.99 -14.55
CA ARG A 283 -19.36 2.75 -13.31
C ARG A 283 -18.82 1.85 -12.20
N ALA A 284 -19.38 0.66 -12.02
CA ALA A 284 -18.90 -0.30 -11.02
C ALA A 284 -17.43 -0.72 -11.27
N LYS A 285 -17.04 -0.93 -12.55
CA LYS A 285 -15.64 -1.21 -12.91
C LYS A 285 -14.72 -0.03 -12.54
N GLU A 286 -15.11 1.19 -12.87
CA GLU A 286 -14.33 2.40 -12.52
C GLU A 286 -14.19 2.59 -11.00
N GLU A 287 -15.24 2.29 -10.22
CA GLU A 287 -15.17 2.27 -8.74
C GLU A 287 -14.15 1.26 -8.20
N ILE A 288 -14.16 0.03 -8.73
CA ILE A 288 -13.24 -1.04 -8.29
C ILE A 288 -11.79 -0.71 -8.69
N LEU A 289 -11.57 -0.17 -9.89
CA LEU A 289 -10.25 0.25 -10.32
C LEU A 289 -9.72 1.45 -9.51
N ALA A 290 -10.56 2.43 -9.21
CA ALA A 290 -10.21 3.53 -8.30
C ALA A 290 -9.89 3.01 -6.90
N PHE A 291 -10.64 2.01 -6.42
CA PHE A 291 -10.35 1.33 -5.16
C PHE A 291 -8.97 0.66 -5.18
N PHE A 292 -8.64 -0.14 -6.20
CA PHE A 292 -7.30 -0.74 -6.34
C PHE A 292 -6.19 0.32 -6.37
N ALA A 293 -6.40 1.39 -7.13
CA ALA A 293 -5.42 2.47 -7.26
C ALA A 293 -5.13 3.13 -5.91
N SER A 294 -6.20 3.42 -5.16
CA SER A 294 -6.11 4.01 -3.83
C SER A 294 -5.35 3.12 -2.85
N HIS A 295 -5.56 1.79 -2.92
CA HIS A 295 -4.86 0.82 -2.07
C HIS A 295 -3.37 0.71 -2.40
N VAL A 296 -3.03 0.66 -3.69
CA VAL A 296 -1.64 0.62 -4.14
C VAL A 296 -0.93 1.93 -3.87
N SER A 297 -1.61 3.07 -4.01
CA SER A 297 -1.06 4.38 -3.69
C SER A 297 -0.69 4.48 -2.20
N ALA A 298 -1.57 4.05 -1.29
CA ALA A 298 -1.28 4.01 0.14
C ALA A 298 -0.14 3.03 0.47
N LEU A 299 -0.18 1.80 -0.05
CA LEU A 299 0.88 0.79 0.12
C LEU A 299 2.24 1.35 -0.33
N LYS A 300 2.26 1.93 -1.54
CA LYS A 300 3.44 2.52 -2.14
C LYS A 300 3.99 3.62 -1.25
N ASN A 301 3.16 4.58 -0.81
CA ASN A 301 3.62 5.67 0.04
C ASN A 301 4.32 5.16 1.33
N ILE A 302 3.77 4.12 1.97
CA ILE A 302 4.34 3.55 3.20
C ILE A 302 5.65 2.80 2.92
N PHE A 303 5.67 1.85 2.00
CA PHE A 303 6.87 1.06 1.71
C PHE A 303 7.99 1.90 1.11
N HIS A 304 7.63 2.91 0.31
CA HIS A 304 8.58 3.72 -0.40
C HIS A 304 9.38 4.64 0.52
N ARG A 305 8.68 5.31 1.46
CA ARG A 305 9.32 6.19 2.45
C ARG A 305 10.05 5.39 3.54
N THR A 306 9.74 4.10 3.70
CA THR A 306 10.37 3.25 4.71
C THR A 306 11.79 2.88 4.30
N VAL A 307 12.75 3.16 5.17
CA VAL A 307 14.11 2.64 5.06
C VAL A 307 14.19 1.32 5.82
N PHE A 308 14.32 0.21 5.09
CA PHE A 308 14.47 -1.13 5.66
C PHE A 308 15.94 -1.36 6.03
N THR A 309 16.20 -1.52 7.33
CA THR A 309 17.53 -1.80 7.87
C THR A 309 17.49 -2.90 8.89
N THR A 310 18.57 -3.68 8.97
CA THR A 310 18.79 -4.61 10.08
C THR A 310 19.19 -3.88 11.36
N TYR A 311 19.03 -4.53 12.52
CA TYR A 311 19.38 -3.95 13.83
C TYR A 311 20.85 -3.50 13.93
N ASP A 312 21.75 -4.25 13.30
CA ASP A 312 23.19 -3.96 13.23
C ASP A 312 23.55 -2.91 12.17
N ASN A 313 22.58 -2.43 11.40
CA ASN A 313 22.73 -1.54 10.24
C ASN A 313 23.69 -2.08 9.16
N GLU A 314 23.89 -3.39 9.08
CA GLU A 314 24.73 -4.00 8.05
C GLU A 314 24.06 -4.01 6.68
N LEU A 315 22.74 -4.25 6.65
CA LEU A 315 21.93 -4.26 5.44
C LEU A 315 20.98 -3.07 5.44
N ARG A 316 20.79 -2.48 4.25
CA ARG A 316 19.92 -1.34 4.04
C ARG A 316 19.30 -1.37 2.65
N TYR A 317 17.98 -1.34 2.61
CA TYR A 317 17.17 -1.24 1.39
C TYR A 317 16.16 -0.10 1.52
N SER A 318 15.90 0.60 0.41
CA SER A 318 14.94 1.70 0.35
C SER A 318 14.40 1.83 -1.06
N GLY A 319 13.33 2.60 -1.23
CA GLY A 319 12.75 2.88 -2.54
C GLY A 319 12.01 1.69 -3.15
N ILE A 320 11.47 0.79 -2.33
CA ILE A 320 10.61 -0.30 -2.79
C ILE A 320 9.37 0.31 -3.45
N ASN A 321 9.06 -0.14 -4.65
CA ASN A 321 7.96 0.38 -5.44
C ASN A 321 6.96 -0.72 -5.80
N PHE A 322 5.72 -0.33 -6.07
CA PHE A 322 4.63 -1.23 -6.44
C PHE A 322 3.89 -0.69 -7.65
N VAL A 323 3.64 -1.56 -8.62
CA VAL A 323 2.94 -1.21 -9.86
C VAL A 323 1.94 -2.31 -10.19
N VAL A 324 0.70 -1.94 -10.53
CA VAL A 324 -0.32 -2.89 -10.98
C VAL A 324 -0.05 -3.25 -12.44
N GLN A 325 0.28 -4.52 -12.67
CA GLN A 325 0.50 -5.05 -14.02
C GLN A 325 -0.79 -5.61 -14.62
N ARG A 326 -1.60 -6.30 -13.82
CA ARG A 326 -2.84 -6.91 -14.28
C ARG A 326 -3.95 -6.67 -13.27
N THR A 327 -5.18 -6.56 -13.76
CA THR A 327 -6.38 -6.59 -12.92
C THR A 327 -7.40 -7.61 -13.41
N SER A 328 -8.22 -8.17 -12.54
CA SER A 328 -9.40 -8.96 -12.94
C SER A 328 -10.61 -8.64 -12.07
N ILE A 329 -11.75 -8.38 -12.70
CA ILE A 329 -13.00 -8.09 -12.00
C ILE A 329 -13.95 -9.25 -12.26
N MET A 330 -14.15 -10.10 -11.25
CA MET A 330 -15.04 -11.24 -11.33
C MET A 330 -16.48 -10.79 -11.05
N THR A 331 -17.39 -11.09 -11.97
CA THR A 331 -18.83 -10.80 -11.86
C THR A 331 -19.60 -12.11 -11.74
N PRO A 332 -20.83 -12.11 -11.19
CA PRO A 332 -21.66 -13.31 -11.15
C PRO A 332 -21.85 -13.95 -12.53
N GLU A 333 -21.97 -13.14 -13.58
CA GLU A 333 -22.14 -13.59 -14.95
C GLU A 333 -20.85 -14.26 -15.46
N ASN A 334 -19.69 -13.65 -15.22
CA ASN A 334 -18.43 -14.20 -15.73
C ASN A 334 -17.95 -15.43 -14.98
N GLN A 335 -18.32 -15.55 -13.70
CA GLN A 335 -18.10 -16.73 -12.88
C GLN A 335 -19.22 -17.78 -13.00
N ARG A 336 -20.23 -17.52 -13.85
CA ARG A 336 -21.37 -18.40 -14.11
C ARG A 336 -22.10 -18.82 -12.84
N CYS A 337 -22.21 -17.91 -11.87
CA CYS A 337 -22.89 -18.16 -10.62
C CYS A 337 -24.37 -18.53 -10.87
N GLY A 338 -24.87 -19.53 -10.15
CA GLY A 338 -26.21 -20.09 -10.38
C GLY A 338 -26.29 -21.15 -11.49
N SER A 339 -25.17 -21.53 -12.10
CA SER A 339 -25.09 -22.64 -13.05
C SER A 339 -24.28 -23.83 -12.49
N PRO A 340 -24.40 -25.04 -13.05
CA PRO A 340 -23.54 -26.18 -12.69
C PRO A 340 -22.05 -25.94 -12.96
N ALA A 341 -21.70 -24.96 -13.79
CA ALA A 341 -20.34 -24.56 -14.12
C ALA A 341 -19.88 -23.32 -13.32
N ALA A 342 -20.52 -23.04 -12.19
CA ALA A 342 -20.16 -21.93 -11.31
C ALA A 342 -18.75 -22.11 -10.75
N SER A 343 -17.96 -21.03 -10.73
CA SER A 343 -16.67 -21.04 -10.07
C SER A 343 -16.83 -21.21 -8.55
N SER A 344 -15.78 -21.71 -7.88
CA SER A 344 -15.74 -21.77 -6.41
C SER A 344 -15.91 -20.39 -5.76
N TYR A 345 -15.55 -19.30 -6.44
CA TYR A 345 -15.72 -17.92 -5.95
C TYR A 345 -17.19 -17.48 -5.82
N CYS A 346 -18.15 -18.23 -6.37
CA CYS A 346 -19.58 -17.95 -6.22
C CYS A 346 -20.16 -18.37 -4.86
N ASN A 347 -19.49 -19.28 -4.13
CA ASN A 347 -19.96 -19.69 -2.81
C ASN A 347 -19.80 -18.52 -1.83
N GLU A 348 -20.84 -18.10 -1.13
CA GLU A 348 -20.82 -16.97 -0.19
C GLU A 348 -20.15 -17.30 1.16
N HIS A 349 -20.16 -18.58 1.56
CA HIS A 349 -19.76 -19.03 2.91
C HIS A 349 -18.36 -19.66 2.95
N ILE A 350 -17.46 -19.20 2.07
CA ILE A 350 -16.07 -19.67 2.04
C ILE A 350 -15.32 -19.04 3.22
N ASP A 351 -14.66 -19.86 4.03
CA ASP A 351 -13.81 -19.35 5.10
C ASP A 351 -12.52 -18.70 4.55
N VAL A 352 -11.88 -17.88 5.38
CA VAL A 352 -10.70 -17.11 5.01
C VAL A 352 -9.55 -17.97 4.47
N SER A 353 -9.34 -19.17 5.04
CA SER A 353 -8.23 -20.05 4.64
C SER A 353 -8.50 -20.72 3.29
N ASN A 354 -9.72 -21.20 3.08
CA ASN A 354 -10.12 -21.74 1.77
C ASN A 354 -10.15 -20.65 0.70
N PHE A 355 -10.53 -19.41 1.02
CA PHE A 355 -10.52 -18.31 0.06
C PHE A 355 -9.09 -17.93 -0.37
N LEU A 356 -8.14 -17.86 0.56
CA LEU A 356 -6.71 -17.70 0.23
C LEU A 356 -6.20 -18.88 -0.60
N ASN A 357 -6.60 -20.10 -0.23
CA ASN A 357 -6.22 -21.30 -0.95
C ASN A 357 -6.69 -21.25 -2.41
N LEU A 358 -7.94 -20.83 -2.67
CA LEU A 358 -8.46 -20.65 -4.03
C LEU A 358 -7.62 -19.68 -4.86
N ASN A 359 -7.22 -18.53 -4.30
CA ASN A 359 -6.32 -17.60 -5.00
C ASN A 359 -4.95 -18.24 -5.28
N SER A 360 -4.47 -19.07 -4.35
CA SER A 360 -3.17 -19.75 -4.44
C SER A 360 -3.17 -20.88 -5.47
N MET A 361 -4.31 -21.45 -5.84
CA MET A 361 -4.38 -22.50 -6.87
C MET A 361 -4.07 -21.98 -8.28
N ASP A 362 -4.22 -20.66 -8.52
CA ASP A 362 -3.94 -20.05 -9.81
C ASP A 362 -2.43 -19.83 -10.01
N GLN A 363 -2.00 -19.73 -11.27
CA GLN A 363 -0.59 -19.55 -11.64
C GLN A 363 -0.19 -18.05 -11.67
N HIS A 364 0.66 -17.63 -10.74
CA HIS A 364 1.05 -16.23 -10.56
C HIS A 364 2.54 -15.95 -10.82
N ASN A 365 3.21 -16.78 -11.63
CA ASN A 365 4.65 -16.71 -11.92
C ASN A 365 5.14 -15.37 -12.50
N GLU A 366 4.26 -14.64 -13.17
CA GLU A 366 4.56 -13.38 -13.84
C GLU A 366 4.71 -12.22 -12.85
N PHE A 367 4.04 -12.32 -11.70
CA PHE A 367 3.86 -11.26 -10.74
C PHE A 367 4.75 -11.45 -9.52
N CYS A 368 5.08 -10.33 -8.87
CA CYS A 368 5.70 -10.35 -7.56
C CYS A 368 4.70 -10.82 -6.49
N LEU A 369 3.48 -10.28 -6.51
CA LEU A 369 2.36 -10.67 -5.64
C LEU A 369 1.02 -10.66 -6.39
N ALA A 370 0.09 -11.52 -5.95
CA ALA A 370 -1.27 -11.58 -6.47
C ALA A 370 -2.32 -11.55 -5.34
N TYR A 371 -3.23 -10.58 -5.38
CA TYR A 371 -4.21 -10.33 -4.32
C TYR A 371 -5.65 -10.37 -4.82
N ILE A 372 -6.55 -10.86 -3.97
CA ILE A 372 -8.01 -10.75 -4.17
C ILE A 372 -8.62 -9.89 -3.07
N PHE A 373 -9.34 -8.85 -3.48
CA PHE A 373 -10.20 -8.06 -2.62
C PHE A 373 -11.64 -8.59 -2.66
N THR A 374 -12.27 -8.69 -1.50
CA THR A 374 -13.63 -9.20 -1.36
C THR A 374 -14.49 -8.37 -0.40
N HIS A 375 -15.79 -8.63 -0.38
CA HIS A 375 -16.74 -8.08 0.59
C HIS A 375 -17.39 -9.23 1.39
N ARG A 376 -16.55 -10.11 1.95
CA ARG A 376 -16.97 -11.28 2.73
C ARG A 376 -16.63 -11.07 4.19
N ASP A 377 -17.60 -11.22 5.07
CA ASP A 377 -17.38 -11.08 6.50
C ASP A 377 -16.79 -12.39 7.03
N PHE A 378 -15.48 -12.39 7.27
CA PHE A 378 -14.79 -13.56 7.78
C PHE A 378 -14.97 -13.68 9.28
N THR A 379 -14.95 -14.91 9.77
CA THR A 379 -15.14 -15.21 11.18
C THR A 379 -14.07 -14.53 12.04
N ARG A 380 -14.46 -14.18 13.27
CA ARG A 380 -13.61 -13.54 14.29
C ARG A 380 -13.01 -12.19 13.89
N GLY A 381 -13.63 -11.51 12.92
CA GLY A 381 -13.22 -10.18 12.47
C GLY A 381 -11.89 -10.16 11.71
N THR A 382 -11.58 -11.24 11.00
CA THR A 382 -10.39 -11.36 10.17
C THR A 382 -10.52 -10.48 8.93
N LEU A 383 -9.63 -9.50 8.75
CA LEU A 383 -9.68 -8.56 7.64
C LEU A 383 -8.83 -8.98 6.43
N GLY A 384 -7.87 -9.87 6.63
CA GLY A 384 -6.95 -10.33 5.58
C GLY A 384 -6.25 -11.62 5.97
N LEU A 385 -5.59 -12.23 4.99
CA LEU A 385 -4.69 -13.36 5.19
C LEU A 385 -3.71 -13.46 4.02
N ALA A 386 -2.43 -13.67 4.31
CA ALA A 386 -1.40 -13.79 3.30
C ALA A 386 -0.31 -14.80 3.68
N TRP A 387 0.33 -15.39 2.66
CA TRP A 387 1.46 -16.29 2.87
C TRP A 387 2.70 -15.52 3.33
N VAL A 388 3.25 -15.90 4.49
CA VAL A 388 4.42 -15.22 5.04
C VAL A 388 5.67 -15.54 4.22
N GLY A 389 6.45 -14.52 3.87
CA GLY A 389 7.73 -14.67 3.18
C GLY A 389 8.76 -15.37 4.06
N ALA A 390 9.36 -16.44 3.54
CA ALA A 390 10.37 -17.20 4.26
C ALA A 390 11.78 -17.00 3.68
N ARG A 391 12.76 -16.91 4.58
CA ARG A 391 14.18 -16.70 4.26
C ARG A 391 14.90 -17.97 3.80
N GLU A 392 14.38 -19.12 4.19
CA GLU A 392 15.02 -20.44 4.01
C GLU A 392 14.17 -21.35 3.11
N VAL A 393 14.21 -22.66 3.38
CA VAL A 393 13.61 -23.73 2.56
C VAL A 393 12.09 -23.58 2.38
N ALA A 394 11.40 -22.95 3.34
CA ALA A 394 9.96 -22.75 3.23
C ALA A 394 9.58 -21.87 2.03
N SER A 395 8.52 -22.25 1.34
CA SER A 395 7.90 -21.48 0.26
C SER A 395 6.95 -20.42 0.81
N GLY A 396 6.83 -19.29 0.11
CA GLY A 396 5.86 -18.26 0.46
C GLY A 396 6.39 -16.85 0.30
N GLY A 397 5.46 -15.90 0.17
CA GLY A 397 5.71 -14.48 0.07
C GLY A 397 6.15 -14.02 -1.32
N ILE A 398 6.82 -12.86 -1.36
CA ILE A 398 7.23 -12.23 -2.62
C ILE A 398 8.07 -13.15 -3.50
N CYS A 399 7.86 -13.05 -4.82
CA CYS A 399 8.65 -13.76 -5.84
C CYS A 399 8.56 -15.29 -5.86
N GLU A 400 7.69 -15.90 -5.04
CA GLU A 400 7.45 -17.33 -5.05
C GLU A 400 6.84 -17.78 -6.38
N ARG A 401 7.20 -19.00 -6.82
CA ARG A 401 6.70 -19.58 -8.07
C ARG A 401 5.59 -20.59 -7.80
N HIS A 402 4.81 -20.83 -8.85
CA HIS A 402 3.88 -21.93 -8.95
C HIS A 402 4.65 -23.24 -8.92
N LYS A 403 4.41 -24.05 -7.88
CA LYS A 403 5.07 -25.33 -7.60
C LYS A 403 4.07 -26.30 -6.99
N SER A 404 4.41 -27.57 -6.95
CA SER A 404 3.60 -28.61 -6.33
C SER A 404 3.88 -28.73 -4.83
N TYR A 405 2.81 -28.86 -4.04
CA TYR A 405 2.86 -29.00 -2.58
C TYR A 405 2.13 -30.26 -2.14
N VAL A 406 2.63 -30.95 -1.13
CA VAL A 406 1.92 -32.08 -0.53
C VAL A 406 0.88 -31.57 0.47
N GLU A 407 -0.39 -31.85 0.21
CA GLU A 407 -1.53 -31.52 1.06
C GLU A 407 -2.41 -32.76 1.19
N ARG A 408 -2.61 -33.27 2.43
CA ARG A 408 -3.47 -34.43 2.73
C ARG A 408 -3.23 -35.63 1.80
N GLU A 409 -1.96 -35.99 1.60
CA GLU A 409 -1.49 -37.09 0.74
C GLU A 409 -1.62 -36.86 -0.78
N GLU A 410 -2.18 -35.73 -1.20
CA GLU A 410 -2.24 -35.32 -2.61
C GLU A 410 -1.18 -34.27 -2.93
N THR A 411 -0.76 -34.22 -4.19
CA THR A 411 0.18 -33.21 -4.69
C THR A 411 -0.62 -32.15 -5.45
N VAL A 412 -0.65 -30.94 -4.91
CA VAL A 412 -1.49 -29.85 -5.41
C VAL A 412 -0.60 -28.68 -5.87
N PRO A 413 -0.72 -28.22 -7.12
CA PRO A 413 0.05 -27.10 -7.61
C PRO A 413 -0.53 -25.78 -7.07
N LYS A 414 0.33 -24.92 -6.50
CA LYS A 414 -0.04 -23.63 -5.92
C LYS A 414 1.03 -22.56 -6.15
N SER A 415 0.63 -21.30 -6.16
CA SER A 415 1.49 -20.12 -6.04
C SER A 415 1.28 -19.51 -4.66
N LEU A 416 2.34 -19.47 -3.83
CA LEU A 416 2.28 -18.93 -2.46
C LEU A 416 2.73 -17.45 -2.37
N ASN A 417 2.75 -16.74 -3.50
CA ASN A 417 2.95 -15.29 -3.57
C ASN A 417 1.60 -14.53 -3.55
N THR A 418 0.70 -14.98 -2.68
CA THR A 418 -0.70 -14.56 -2.67
C THR A 418 -1.15 -14.01 -1.31
N GLY A 419 -2.19 -13.19 -1.35
CA GLY A 419 -2.93 -12.71 -0.19
C GLY A 419 -4.36 -12.34 -0.52
N ILE A 420 -5.17 -12.09 0.51
CA ILE A 420 -6.56 -11.68 0.40
C ILE A 420 -6.86 -10.56 1.40
N VAL A 421 -7.78 -9.66 1.04
CA VAL A 421 -8.26 -8.58 1.91
C VAL A 421 -9.77 -8.47 1.77
N THR A 422 -10.48 -8.35 2.89
CA THR A 422 -11.92 -8.05 2.90
C THR A 422 -12.19 -6.59 3.26
N THR A 423 -13.33 -6.09 2.79
CA THR A 423 -13.81 -4.72 3.02
C THR A 423 -15.00 -4.67 3.97
N VAL A 424 -15.24 -5.74 4.72
CA VAL A 424 -16.32 -5.83 5.72
C VAL A 424 -15.79 -6.51 6.99
N ASN A 425 -16.29 -6.04 8.13
CA ASN A 425 -16.00 -6.59 9.43
C ASN A 425 -17.25 -6.50 10.31
N TYR A 426 -17.69 -7.62 10.89
CA TYR A 426 -18.86 -7.67 11.76
C TYR A 426 -20.13 -7.07 11.11
N GLY A 427 -20.32 -7.37 9.83
CA GLY A 427 -21.44 -6.90 9.00
C GLY A 427 -21.38 -5.44 8.58
N LYS A 428 -20.26 -4.75 8.84
CA LYS A 428 -20.08 -3.33 8.48
C LYS A 428 -18.92 -3.14 7.52
N ALA A 429 -19.18 -2.39 6.45
CA ALA A 429 -18.15 -1.99 5.50
C ALA A 429 -17.07 -1.20 6.24
N VAL A 430 -15.81 -1.55 6.00
CA VAL A 430 -14.68 -0.83 6.60
C VAL A 430 -14.33 0.39 5.73
N PRO A 431 -13.95 1.53 6.34
CA PRO A 431 -13.48 2.69 5.58
C PRO A 431 -12.25 2.36 4.74
N ALA A 432 -12.04 3.12 3.66
CA ALA A 432 -10.91 2.92 2.74
C ALA A 432 -9.57 2.88 3.48
N ARG A 433 -9.42 3.74 4.50
CA ARG A 433 -8.20 3.82 5.30
C ARG A 433 -7.86 2.53 6.06
N VAL A 434 -8.86 1.91 6.66
CA VAL A 434 -8.68 0.63 7.39
C VAL A 434 -8.27 -0.46 6.40
N SER A 435 -8.95 -0.56 5.26
CA SER A 435 -8.63 -1.56 4.24
C SER A 435 -7.24 -1.34 3.61
N GLN A 436 -6.79 -0.10 3.45
CA GLN A 436 -5.42 0.24 3.00
C GLN A 436 -4.34 -0.24 3.98
N LEU A 437 -4.55 -0.02 5.28
CA LEU A 437 -3.63 -0.48 6.32
C LEU A 437 -3.63 -2.02 6.42
N THR A 438 -4.79 -2.67 6.34
CA THR A 438 -4.88 -4.13 6.24
C THR A 438 -4.12 -4.65 5.03
N PHE A 439 -4.32 -4.07 3.85
CA PHE A 439 -3.57 -4.51 2.66
C PHE A 439 -2.06 -4.36 2.84
N THR A 440 -1.61 -3.27 3.47
CA THR A 440 -0.19 -3.04 3.78
C THR A 440 0.35 -4.07 4.79
N HIS A 441 -0.45 -4.43 5.79
CA HIS A 441 -0.13 -5.48 6.76
C HIS A 441 0.06 -6.86 6.09
N GLU A 442 -0.88 -7.27 5.24
CA GLU A 442 -0.78 -8.54 4.51
C GLU A 442 0.42 -8.56 3.55
N VAL A 443 0.72 -7.45 2.89
CA VAL A 443 1.93 -7.33 2.07
C VAL A 443 3.18 -7.39 2.96
N GLY A 444 3.17 -6.81 4.16
CA GLY A 444 4.23 -6.94 5.16
C GLY A 444 4.53 -8.41 5.53
N HIS A 445 3.49 -9.24 5.65
CA HIS A 445 3.65 -10.70 5.77
C HIS A 445 4.33 -11.31 4.55
N ASN A 446 3.92 -10.98 3.33
CA ASN A 446 4.59 -11.48 2.13
C ASN A 446 6.07 -11.04 2.04
N PHE A 447 6.42 -9.90 2.61
CA PHE A 447 7.80 -9.41 2.76
C PHE A 447 8.53 -10.03 3.96
N GLY A 448 7.92 -11.01 4.63
CA GLY A 448 8.56 -11.85 5.65
C GLY A 448 8.52 -11.31 7.06
N SER A 449 7.73 -10.25 7.32
CA SER A 449 7.51 -9.81 8.69
C SER A 449 6.49 -10.71 9.38
N PRO A 450 6.80 -11.28 10.55
CA PRO A 450 5.78 -11.78 11.46
C PRO A 450 5.03 -10.60 12.10
N HIS A 451 4.06 -10.91 12.98
CA HIS A 451 3.46 -9.88 13.82
C HIS A 451 4.46 -9.30 14.81
N ASP A 452 4.29 -8.01 15.11
CA ASP A 452 5.04 -7.31 16.14
C ASP A 452 4.69 -7.84 17.54
N GLN A 453 5.72 -8.09 18.34
CA GLN A 453 5.61 -8.57 19.72
C GLN A 453 6.60 -7.82 20.63
N GLY A 454 6.21 -7.64 21.88
CA GLY A 454 7.00 -6.95 22.91
C GLY A 454 6.99 -5.43 22.77
N ASP A 455 7.31 -4.75 23.87
CA ASP A 455 7.12 -3.31 24.04
C ASP A 455 7.88 -2.46 23.00
N GLN A 456 9.04 -2.94 22.53
CA GLN A 456 9.83 -2.26 21.50
C GLN A 456 9.15 -2.17 20.12
N CYS A 457 8.25 -3.11 19.80
CA CYS A 457 7.64 -3.25 18.47
C CYS A 457 6.11 -3.19 18.50
N ALA A 458 5.49 -3.33 19.68
CA ALA A 458 4.09 -3.07 19.93
C ALA A 458 3.96 -2.23 21.21
N PRO A 459 4.30 -0.93 21.15
CA PRO A 459 4.48 -0.10 22.35
C PRO A 459 3.16 0.35 22.98
N PHE A 460 2.01 0.23 22.31
CA PHE A 460 0.76 0.73 22.87
C PHE A 460 0.41 0.01 24.18
N GLY A 461 0.18 0.80 25.23
CA GLY A 461 -0.10 0.27 26.57
C GLY A 461 1.14 -0.14 27.37
N SER A 462 2.35 0.04 26.83
CA SER A 462 3.62 -0.14 27.54
C SER A 462 4.12 1.15 28.20
N GLY A 463 5.28 1.08 28.86
CA GLY A 463 5.98 2.24 29.42
C GLY A 463 6.89 2.97 28.43
N GLU A 464 6.92 2.58 27.16
CA GLU A 464 7.78 3.18 26.14
C GLU A 464 7.35 4.61 25.78
N GLN A 465 8.29 5.45 25.37
CA GLN A 465 8.00 6.85 25.03
C GLN A 465 7.02 6.99 23.87
N ASN A 466 7.12 6.10 22.88
CA ASN A 466 6.25 6.06 21.70
C ASN A 466 4.95 5.25 21.93
N ALA A 467 4.63 4.84 23.17
CA ALA A 467 3.40 4.11 23.48
C ALA A 467 2.13 4.91 23.12
N GLN A 468 2.19 6.25 23.23
CA GLN A 468 1.09 7.15 22.88
C GLN A 468 0.87 7.26 21.36
N ASP A 469 1.88 6.89 20.59
CA ASP A 469 1.85 6.90 19.13
C ASP A 469 1.25 5.62 18.53
N GLY A 470 0.70 4.73 19.37
CA GLY A 470 0.00 3.52 18.95
C GLY A 470 0.93 2.38 18.53
N ASN A 471 0.33 1.28 18.05
CA ASN A 471 1.11 0.15 17.53
C ASN A 471 1.48 0.33 16.04
N TYR A 472 2.47 -0.42 15.58
CA TYR A 472 2.90 -0.40 14.19
C TYR A 472 2.01 -1.25 13.27
N ILE A 473 2.24 -1.15 11.96
CA ILE A 473 1.45 -1.83 10.92
C ILE A 473 1.33 -3.34 11.17
N MET A 474 2.40 -4.00 11.64
CA MET A 474 2.43 -5.45 11.81
C MET A 474 1.88 -5.92 13.17
N PHE A 475 1.14 -5.08 13.90
CA PHE A 475 0.47 -5.50 15.12
C PHE A 475 -0.58 -6.59 14.85
N ALA A 476 -0.64 -7.62 15.71
CA ALA A 476 -1.45 -8.81 15.49
C ALA A 476 -2.98 -8.60 15.54
N SER A 477 -3.42 -7.41 15.95
CA SER A 477 -4.83 -7.01 16.00
C SER A 477 -5.03 -5.75 15.15
N ALA A 478 -6.28 -5.47 14.78
CA ALA A 478 -6.62 -4.25 14.05
C ALA A 478 -6.01 -3.03 14.76
N THR A 479 -5.19 -2.27 14.04
CA THR A 479 -4.62 -1.02 14.55
C THR A 479 -5.72 0.04 14.59
N MET A 480 -5.65 0.95 15.57
CA MET A 480 -6.57 2.08 15.65
C MET A 480 -6.41 3.06 14.49
N GLY A 481 -5.36 2.89 13.67
CA GLY A 481 -5.03 3.61 12.44
C GLY A 481 -4.84 5.13 12.57
N ASP A 482 -5.21 5.77 13.68
CA ASP A 482 -5.26 7.21 13.96
C ASP A 482 -4.00 7.75 14.65
N ARG A 483 -3.06 6.86 14.97
CA ARG A 483 -1.81 7.22 15.64
C ARG A 483 -0.61 7.18 14.70
N PRO A 484 0.44 7.99 14.95
CA PRO A 484 1.60 8.08 14.06
C PRO A 484 2.24 6.73 13.70
N ASN A 485 2.39 5.80 14.65
CA ASN A 485 3.02 4.50 14.37
C ASN A 485 2.18 3.63 13.43
N ASN A 486 0.87 3.87 13.29
CA ASN A 486 0.00 3.04 12.47
C ASN A 486 0.32 3.12 10.97
N ASP A 487 1.11 4.13 10.54
CA ASP A 487 1.61 4.26 9.18
C ASP A 487 3.05 3.78 8.98
N ASP A 488 3.68 3.28 10.04
CA ASP A 488 5.08 2.89 10.04
C ASP A 488 5.26 1.39 10.34
N PHE A 489 6.36 0.85 9.82
CA PHE A 489 6.85 -0.46 10.22
C PHE A 489 7.71 -0.33 11.48
N SER A 490 7.53 -1.25 12.43
CA SER A 490 8.35 -1.30 13.64
C SER A 490 9.81 -1.62 13.31
N VAL A 491 10.70 -1.44 14.28
CA VAL A 491 12.10 -1.90 14.13
C VAL A 491 12.20 -3.41 13.90
N CYS A 492 11.28 -4.21 14.45
CA CYS A 492 11.20 -5.65 14.22
C CYS A 492 10.76 -5.98 12.80
N SER A 493 9.73 -5.32 12.29
CA SER A 493 9.26 -5.58 10.93
C SER A 493 10.31 -5.15 9.92
N ARG A 494 10.96 -3.99 10.15
CA ARG A 494 12.03 -3.48 9.28
C ARG A 494 13.21 -4.45 9.20
N ASP A 495 13.67 -5.01 10.32
CA ASP A 495 14.75 -5.99 10.32
C ASP A 495 14.37 -7.26 9.54
N ASN A 496 13.20 -7.85 9.81
CA ASN A 496 12.74 -9.06 9.12
C ASN A 496 12.60 -8.87 7.60
N ILE A 497 11.97 -7.76 7.19
CA ILE A 497 11.80 -7.41 5.78
C ILE A 497 13.16 -7.20 5.12
N THR A 498 14.09 -6.51 5.77
CA THR A 498 15.46 -6.30 5.24
C THR A 498 16.17 -7.61 4.97
N ARG A 499 16.03 -8.59 5.87
CA ARG A 499 16.66 -9.90 5.72
C ARG A 499 16.03 -10.73 4.60
N LEU A 500 14.71 -10.67 4.42
CA LEU A 500 14.08 -11.33 3.27
C LEU A 500 14.50 -10.66 1.95
N LEU A 501 14.54 -9.33 1.90
CA LEU A 501 14.98 -8.59 0.73
C LEU A 501 16.40 -8.98 0.32
N ASP A 502 17.33 -9.14 1.28
CA ASP A 502 18.68 -9.63 1.00
C ASP A 502 18.68 -11.03 0.35
N VAL A 503 17.83 -11.94 0.83
CA VAL A 503 17.66 -13.28 0.23
C VAL A 503 17.11 -13.19 -1.19
N ILE A 504 16.09 -12.37 -1.43
CA ILE A 504 15.46 -12.23 -2.76
C ILE A 504 16.40 -11.54 -3.75
N VAL A 505 16.94 -10.38 -3.38
CA VAL A 505 17.78 -9.54 -4.27
C VAL A 505 19.04 -10.28 -4.67
N ASN A 506 19.68 -10.95 -3.70
CA ASN A 506 20.91 -11.71 -3.94
C ASN A 506 20.64 -13.18 -4.31
N GLN A 507 19.37 -13.57 -4.52
CA GLN A 507 18.96 -14.90 -4.97
C GLN A 507 19.54 -16.05 -4.13
N LYS A 508 19.54 -15.88 -2.80
CA LYS A 508 20.05 -16.86 -1.84
C LYS A 508 19.02 -17.96 -1.59
N HIS A 509 19.48 -19.12 -1.11
CA HIS A 509 18.64 -20.25 -0.69
C HIS A 509 17.61 -20.72 -1.75
N GLY A 510 17.95 -20.61 -3.04
CA GLY A 510 17.05 -21.00 -4.13
C GLY A 510 15.87 -20.05 -4.39
N LYS A 511 15.81 -18.92 -3.68
CA LYS A 511 14.85 -17.84 -3.96
C LYS A 511 15.34 -17.01 -5.15
N ARG A 512 14.40 -16.45 -5.90
CA ARG A 512 14.69 -15.68 -7.12
C ARG A 512 14.31 -14.23 -6.94
N ASN A 513 15.02 -13.35 -7.65
CA ASN A 513 14.65 -11.96 -7.75
C ASN A 513 13.57 -11.81 -8.83
N CYS A 514 12.39 -11.31 -8.46
CA CYS A 514 11.31 -10.97 -9.40
C CYS A 514 11.07 -9.47 -9.53
N PHE A 515 11.83 -8.63 -8.80
CA PHE A 515 11.77 -7.19 -8.96
C PHE A 515 12.30 -6.81 -10.33
N LYS A 516 11.62 -5.85 -10.97
CA LYS A 516 11.97 -5.35 -12.29
C LYS A 516 12.08 -3.81 -12.22
N PRO A 517 12.71 -3.17 -13.22
CA PRO A 517 12.63 -1.72 -13.36
C PRO A 517 11.18 -1.30 -13.55
N SER A 518 10.80 -0.17 -12.96
CA SER A 518 9.62 0.53 -13.42
C SER A 518 9.90 1.11 -14.82
N LYS A 519 8.94 0.99 -15.74
CA LYS A 519 8.99 1.75 -17.01
C LYS A 519 8.65 3.23 -16.80
N THR A 520 8.18 3.59 -15.61
CA THR A 520 7.82 4.95 -15.19
C THR A 520 8.71 5.36 -14.03
N ALA A 521 9.57 6.35 -14.27
CA ALA A 521 10.48 6.91 -13.26
C ALA A 521 9.69 7.45 -12.08
N PHE A 522 10.17 7.16 -10.87
CA PHE A 522 9.64 7.67 -9.62
C PHE A 522 10.68 8.58 -8.97
N CYS A 523 10.45 9.87 -9.09
CA CYS A 523 11.30 10.86 -8.46
C CYS A 523 11.18 10.81 -6.93
N GLY A 524 12.24 10.74 -6.16
CA GLY A 524 12.23 10.66 -4.69
C GLY A 524 12.55 9.30 -4.11
N ASN A 525 12.98 8.34 -4.93
CA ASN A 525 13.41 7.01 -4.50
C ASN A 525 14.93 6.91 -4.28
N GLY A 526 15.68 7.99 -4.53
CA GLY A 526 17.12 8.03 -4.40
C GLY A 526 17.89 7.33 -5.53
N ILE A 527 17.20 6.95 -6.62
CA ILE A 527 17.75 6.21 -7.76
C ILE A 527 17.39 7.00 -9.02
N LYS A 528 18.40 7.48 -9.75
CA LYS A 528 18.16 8.15 -11.03
C LYS A 528 17.53 7.19 -12.05
N GLU A 529 16.31 7.47 -12.48
CA GLU A 529 15.57 6.72 -13.50
C GLU A 529 15.44 7.49 -14.85
N ALA A 530 14.82 6.86 -15.84
CA ALA A 530 14.67 7.46 -17.17
C ALA A 530 13.72 8.67 -17.14
N GLY A 531 14.25 9.86 -17.43
CA GLY A 531 13.51 11.13 -17.33
C GLY A 531 13.95 12.01 -16.14
N GLU A 532 14.82 11.49 -15.28
CA GLU A 532 15.42 12.22 -14.16
C GLU A 532 16.89 12.54 -14.46
N GLU A 533 17.39 13.66 -13.93
CA GLU A 533 18.82 13.98 -14.01
C GLU A 533 19.58 13.51 -12.77
N CYS A 534 18.90 13.44 -11.63
CA CYS A 534 19.36 12.97 -10.32
C CYS A 534 18.16 12.60 -9.45
N ASP A 535 18.35 11.81 -8.40
CA ASP A 535 17.30 11.59 -7.40
C ASP A 535 17.93 11.47 -6.01
N CYS A 536 17.69 12.42 -5.13
CA CYS A 536 18.21 12.44 -3.77
C CYS A 536 17.18 12.05 -2.70
N GLY A 537 16.03 11.53 -3.11
CA GLY A 537 14.91 11.28 -2.22
C GLY A 537 13.95 12.48 -2.12
N TYR A 538 13.16 12.48 -1.05
CA TYR A 538 12.29 13.60 -0.71
C TYR A 538 13.10 14.81 -0.25
N ALA A 539 12.55 16.02 -0.39
CA ALA A 539 13.27 17.24 0.00
C ALA A 539 13.67 17.28 1.49
N SER A 540 13.00 16.52 2.37
CA SER A 540 13.40 16.32 3.77
C SER A 540 14.70 15.56 3.93
N ASP A 541 14.91 14.56 3.09
CA ASP A 541 15.96 13.55 3.24
C ASP A 541 17.10 13.75 2.23
N CYS A 542 16.88 14.68 1.29
CA CYS A 542 17.83 15.10 0.26
C CYS A 542 18.95 15.95 0.87
N ASN A 543 20.02 15.26 1.26
CA ASN A 543 21.28 15.89 1.67
C ASN A 543 22.17 16.27 0.47
N ASP A 544 21.74 15.97 -0.76
CA ASP A 544 22.50 16.24 -1.98
C ASP A 544 22.29 17.69 -2.44
N GLN A 545 23.35 18.50 -2.35
CA GLN A 545 23.32 19.90 -2.78
C GLN A 545 23.27 20.06 -4.31
N CYS A 546 23.57 19.00 -5.06
CA CYS A 546 23.57 18.99 -6.52
C CYS A 546 22.17 18.72 -7.09
N CYS A 547 21.24 18.18 -6.29
CA CYS A 547 19.94 17.71 -6.73
C CYS A 547 18.78 18.47 -6.07
N TYR A 548 17.64 18.45 -6.75
CA TYR A 548 16.34 18.79 -6.18
C TYR A 548 15.57 17.50 -5.88
N GLY A 549 15.15 17.30 -4.63
CA GLY A 549 14.32 16.15 -4.23
C GLY A 549 12.87 16.24 -4.73
N ARG A 550 12.08 15.16 -4.58
CA ARG A 550 10.70 15.03 -5.10
C ARG A 550 9.73 16.16 -4.73
N ASP A 551 9.86 16.69 -3.52
CA ASP A 551 8.98 17.75 -3.01
C ASP A 551 9.62 19.15 -3.12
N SER A 552 10.58 19.30 -4.03
CA SER A 552 11.12 20.62 -4.40
C SER A 552 10.13 21.37 -5.30
N VAL A 553 10.55 22.51 -5.86
CA VAL A 553 9.72 23.33 -6.76
C VAL A 553 9.20 22.48 -7.92
N GLU A 554 7.89 22.57 -8.19
CA GLU A 554 7.22 21.81 -9.23
C GLU A 554 7.80 22.11 -10.62
N GLY A 555 8.31 21.08 -11.30
CA GLY A 555 9.05 21.19 -12.56
C GLY A 555 10.57 21.12 -12.43
N GLU A 556 11.13 21.23 -11.21
CA GLU A 556 12.57 21.06 -10.94
C GLU A 556 12.87 19.74 -10.20
N GLN A 557 11.88 18.89 -9.96
CA GLN A 557 12.05 17.73 -9.09
C GLN A 557 12.85 16.63 -9.79
N CYS A 558 13.82 16.05 -9.07
CA CYS A 558 14.76 15.08 -9.61
C CYS A 558 15.54 15.61 -10.84
N THR A 559 15.80 16.92 -10.82
CA THR A 559 16.68 17.61 -11.77
C THR A 559 17.90 18.17 -11.06
N LEU A 560 18.98 18.38 -11.83
CA LEU A 560 20.19 18.99 -11.31
C LEU A 560 19.94 20.47 -11.02
N ARG A 561 20.50 20.97 -9.92
CA ARG A 561 20.49 22.41 -9.66
C ARG A 561 21.32 23.13 -10.72
N SER A 562 20.98 24.37 -11.06
CA SER A 562 21.77 25.11 -12.05
C SER A 562 23.17 25.47 -11.56
N ASN A 563 23.30 25.86 -10.28
CA ASN A 563 24.57 26.21 -9.65
C ASN A 563 24.53 25.91 -8.13
N ILE A 564 25.70 25.64 -7.55
CA ILE A 564 25.91 25.57 -6.10
C ILE A 564 26.85 26.69 -5.62
N THR A 565 26.75 27.06 -4.34
CA THR A 565 27.71 27.94 -3.68
C THR A 565 28.83 27.09 -3.09
N PHE A 566 30.07 27.38 -3.47
CA PHE A 566 31.23 26.58 -3.05
C PHE A 566 32.20 27.41 -2.21
N GLY A 567 32.53 26.89 -1.01
CA GLY A 567 33.46 27.50 -0.05
C GLY A 567 32.81 28.53 0.89
N GLN A 568 33.14 28.47 2.18
CA GLN A 568 32.61 29.36 3.24
C GLN A 568 32.97 30.86 3.09
N ARG A 569 33.72 31.23 2.04
CA ARG A 569 34.24 32.60 1.84
C ARG A 569 34.16 33.14 0.41
N SER A 570 33.45 32.50 -0.51
CA SER A 570 33.43 32.92 -1.92
C SER A 570 32.01 33.00 -2.50
N SER A 571 31.66 34.18 -3.02
CA SER A 571 30.48 34.44 -3.87
C SER A 571 30.55 33.75 -5.26
N ALA A 572 31.41 32.74 -5.40
CA ALA A 572 31.62 32.02 -6.66
C ALA A 572 30.55 30.92 -6.80
N ARG A 573 29.63 31.12 -7.76
CA ARG A 573 28.67 30.09 -8.18
C ARG A 573 29.39 29.09 -9.08
N ARG A 574 29.28 27.80 -8.75
CA ARG A 574 29.84 26.71 -9.56
C ARG A 574 28.71 25.97 -10.26
N LYS A 575 28.88 25.73 -11.57
CA LYS A 575 27.93 24.97 -12.38
C LYS A 575 27.91 23.50 -11.95
N VAL A 576 26.73 22.97 -11.71
CA VAL A 576 26.50 21.55 -11.41
C VAL A 576 26.54 20.76 -12.71
N MET A 577 27.29 19.66 -12.73
CA MET A 577 27.45 18.80 -13.90
C MET A 577 26.93 17.38 -13.66
N CYS A 578 26.84 16.97 -12.41
CA CYS A 578 26.35 15.67 -11.97
C CYS A 578 25.86 15.74 -10.52
N SER A 579 25.23 14.66 -10.07
CA SER A 579 24.85 14.44 -8.67
C SER A 579 25.48 13.16 -8.13
N PRO A 580 25.99 13.14 -6.89
CA PRO A 580 26.43 11.91 -6.22
C PRO A 580 25.39 10.78 -6.24
N THR A 581 24.10 11.12 -6.21
CA THR A 581 23.00 10.15 -6.28
C THR A 581 22.81 9.51 -7.67
N ALA A 582 23.34 10.14 -8.72
CA ALA A 582 23.31 9.58 -10.08
C ALA A 582 24.39 8.50 -10.29
N GLY A 583 25.39 8.42 -9.42
CA GLY A 583 26.41 7.37 -9.46
C GLY A 583 27.76 7.76 -8.82
N PRO A 584 28.64 6.77 -8.59
CA PRO A 584 29.89 6.93 -7.83
C PRO A 584 30.96 7.80 -8.53
N CYS A 585 30.76 8.18 -9.80
CA CYS A 585 31.69 9.01 -10.56
C CYS A 585 31.40 10.52 -10.48
N CYS A 586 30.60 10.94 -9.49
CA CYS A 586 30.34 12.33 -9.19
C CYS A 586 30.90 12.71 -7.82
N THR A 587 31.58 13.86 -7.76
CA THR A 587 32.08 14.43 -6.50
C THR A 587 30.97 15.16 -5.75
N ALA A 588 31.16 15.35 -4.43
CA ALA A 588 30.26 16.17 -3.60
C ALA A 588 30.19 17.65 -4.07
N ASP A 589 31.18 18.10 -4.83
CA ASP A 589 31.24 19.43 -5.45
C ASP A 589 30.49 19.50 -6.80
N CYS A 590 29.66 18.48 -7.08
CA CYS A 590 28.83 18.35 -8.26
C CYS A 590 29.59 18.30 -9.59
N GLN A 591 30.83 17.79 -9.58
CA GLN A 591 31.70 17.62 -10.77
C GLN A 591 32.00 16.15 -11.05
N TYR A 592 32.12 15.80 -12.33
CA TYR A 592 32.58 14.48 -12.74
C TYR A 592 34.01 14.20 -12.28
N ILE A 593 34.26 12.96 -11.87
CA ILE A 593 35.60 12.46 -11.58
C ILE A 593 36.32 12.20 -12.91
N THR A 594 37.44 12.89 -13.12
CA THR A 594 38.28 12.78 -14.31
C THR A 594 39.03 11.45 -14.36
N GLY A 595 39.29 10.95 -15.58
CA GLY A 595 39.89 9.62 -15.79
C GLY A 595 41.34 9.46 -15.30
N ASP A 596 42.05 10.56 -15.14
CA ASP A 596 43.39 10.62 -14.55
C ASP A 596 43.42 10.18 -13.07
N ARG A 597 42.31 10.31 -12.35
CA ARG A 597 42.21 9.93 -10.93
C ARG A 597 42.08 8.43 -10.71
N MET A 598 41.83 7.63 -11.76
CA MET A 598 41.70 6.17 -11.69
C MET A 598 40.82 5.67 -10.54
N ILE A 599 39.72 6.38 -10.26
CA ILE A 599 38.79 5.98 -9.20
C ILE A 599 37.93 4.83 -9.71
N GLN A 600 38.03 3.70 -9.02
CA GLN A 600 37.24 2.50 -9.31
C GLN A 600 35.77 2.74 -8.91
N CYS A 601 34.87 2.64 -9.88
CA CYS A 601 33.43 2.84 -9.67
C CYS A 601 32.64 1.52 -9.62
N LEU A 602 33.14 0.49 -10.29
CA LEU A 602 32.58 -0.86 -10.25
C LEU A 602 33.71 -1.87 -10.00
N PRO A 603 33.63 -2.72 -8.97
CA PRO A 603 34.61 -3.78 -8.75
C PRO A 603 34.50 -4.90 -9.78
N GLN A 604 35.59 -5.66 -9.90
CA GLN A 604 35.63 -6.89 -10.72
C GLN A 604 34.69 -7.96 -10.13
N ASP A 605 34.01 -8.71 -10.99
CA ASP A 605 33.27 -9.94 -10.67
C ASP A 605 33.73 -11.11 -11.58
N ASP A 606 33.16 -12.31 -11.39
CA ASP A 606 33.57 -13.53 -12.11
C ASP A 606 33.42 -13.41 -13.65
N CYS A 607 32.65 -12.44 -14.13
CA CYS A 607 32.34 -12.24 -15.55
C CYS A 607 32.63 -10.81 -16.06
N LYS A 608 33.10 -9.88 -15.22
CA LYS A 608 33.29 -8.46 -15.54
C LYS A 608 34.56 -7.90 -14.92
N GLN A 609 35.36 -7.18 -15.70
CA GLN A 609 36.53 -6.46 -15.22
C GLN A 609 36.14 -5.22 -14.39
N ALA A 610 37.04 -4.81 -13.49
CA ALA A 610 36.86 -3.58 -12.73
C ALA A 610 36.72 -2.37 -13.66
N THR A 611 35.76 -1.49 -13.35
CA THR A 611 35.47 -0.28 -14.13
C THR A 611 35.87 0.96 -13.35
N TYR A 612 36.43 1.95 -14.05
CA TYR A 612 36.94 3.18 -13.48
C TYR A 612 36.19 4.39 -14.06
N CYS A 613 36.07 5.46 -13.28
CA CYS A 613 35.49 6.72 -13.75
C CYS A 613 36.30 7.27 -14.92
N LYS A 614 35.63 7.59 -16.04
CA LYS A 614 36.27 8.11 -17.25
C LYS A 614 35.52 9.37 -17.71
N TYR A 615 36.01 10.54 -17.31
CA TYR A 615 35.53 11.83 -17.79
C TYR A 615 36.68 12.72 -18.29
N PRO A 616 36.52 13.44 -19.43
CA PRO A 616 35.42 13.29 -20.38
C PRO A 616 35.48 11.93 -21.08
N SER A 617 34.32 11.35 -21.38
CA SER A 617 34.22 10.11 -22.13
C SER A 617 34.60 10.39 -23.59
N TYR A 618 35.87 10.18 -23.94
CA TYR A 618 36.25 10.07 -25.34
C TYR A 618 35.71 8.75 -25.87
N ASN A 619 34.85 8.86 -26.90
CA ASN A 619 34.18 7.77 -27.61
C ASN A 619 35.10 6.58 -27.90
#